data_AF-Q90XX0-F1
#
_entry.id   AF-Q90XX0-F1
#
_cell.length_a   1.000
_cell.length_b   1.000
_cell.length_c   1.000
_cell.angle_alpha   90.00
_cell.angle_beta   90.00
_cell.angle_gamma   90.00
#
_symmetry.space_group_name_H-M   'P 1'
#
loop_
_entity.id
_entity.type
_entity.pdbx_description
1 polymer ?
#
loop_
_entity_poly.entity_id
_entity_poly.type
_entity_poly.pdbx_seq_one_letter_code
_entity_poly.pdbx_strand_id
1 'polypeptide(L)'
;MNIFLLSVLLALLPNVFTTRVDQTPRTVTKETGESLTINCVVRDTDCTLTSTYWSRTKLGSLNERFISIGGRYVETVNLGSKSFSLRISVLRVEDSGTYKCGGYMIGYSGDRCSEYNWSERPGTALTVKPGVQPSPPVISLLYSATEEQRGNGFVQLICLISGYY
;
A
#
# COMPACT_ATOMS: atom_id res chain seq x y z
N MET A 1 32.51 -41.83 -6.91
CA MET A 1 33.29 -40.84 -6.13
C MET A 1 33.29 -39.49 -6.84
N ASN A 2 32.10 -38.91 -7.10
CA ASN A 2 31.96 -37.66 -7.87
C ASN A 2 30.83 -36.75 -7.33
N ILE A 3 29.86 -37.35 -6.62
CA ILE A 3 28.74 -36.65 -5.99
C ILE A 3 29.17 -35.92 -4.69
N PHE A 4 30.14 -36.49 -3.97
CA PHE A 4 30.75 -35.85 -2.78
C PHE A 4 31.59 -34.63 -3.15
N LEU A 5 32.26 -34.62 -4.30
CA LEU A 5 33.00 -33.46 -4.80
C LEU A 5 32.07 -32.32 -5.21
N LEU A 6 30.91 -32.62 -5.82
CA LEU A 6 29.92 -31.61 -6.20
C LEU A 6 29.26 -30.94 -4.98
N SER A 7 28.96 -31.71 -3.93
CA SER A 7 28.36 -31.18 -2.69
C SER A 7 29.35 -30.33 -1.88
N VAL A 8 30.62 -30.70 -1.85
CA VAL A 8 31.69 -29.89 -1.24
C VAL A 8 31.94 -28.60 -2.04
N LEU A 9 31.88 -28.66 -3.38
CA LEU A 9 32.06 -27.48 -4.24
C LEU A 9 30.91 -26.46 -4.08
N LEU A 10 29.67 -26.92 -3.90
CA LEU A 10 28.51 -26.06 -3.59
C LEU A 10 28.60 -25.45 -2.18
N ALA A 11 29.20 -26.14 -1.21
CA ALA A 11 29.41 -25.62 0.14
C ALA A 11 30.59 -24.63 0.25
N LEU A 12 31.50 -24.63 -0.74
CA LEU A 12 32.65 -23.72 -0.84
C LEU A 12 32.39 -22.49 -1.72
N LEU A 13 31.26 -22.43 -2.40
CA LEU A 13 30.80 -21.17 -2.96
C LEU A 13 30.48 -20.24 -1.78
N PRO A 14 31.07 -19.04 -1.71
CA PRO A 14 30.63 -18.08 -0.71
C PRO A 14 29.12 -17.94 -0.86
N ASN A 15 28.38 -18.18 0.22
CA ASN A 15 26.97 -17.83 0.29
C ASN A 15 26.91 -16.34 -0.02
N VAL A 16 26.64 -15.98 -1.26
CA VAL A 16 26.41 -14.61 -1.66
C VAL A 16 25.06 -14.28 -1.04
N PHE A 17 25.08 -13.81 0.21
CA PHE A 17 23.90 -13.31 0.90
C PHE A 17 23.41 -12.12 0.09
N THR A 18 22.37 -12.36 -0.71
CA THR A 18 21.72 -11.32 -1.49
C THR A 18 20.82 -10.56 -0.54
N THR A 19 21.18 -9.32 -0.23
CA THR A 19 20.36 -8.49 0.66
C THR A 19 18.95 -8.34 0.12
N ARG A 20 18.01 -8.59 1.01
CA ARG A 20 16.60 -8.66 0.71
C ARG A 20 15.86 -7.48 1.34
N VAL A 21 14.79 -7.06 0.69
CA VAL A 21 13.90 -6.01 1.19
C VAL A 21 12.50 -6.58 1.24
N ASP A 22 11.97 -6.64 2.45
CA ASP A 22 10.60 -7.05 2.71
C ASP A 22 9.72 -5.81 2.79
N GLN A 23 9.07 -5.50 1.67
CA GLN A 23 8.06 -4.44 1.59
C GLN A 23 6.65 -5.01 1.73
N THR A 24 5.84 -4.44 2.62
CA THR A 24 4.45 -4.87 2.89
C THR A 24 3.52 -3.68 3.06
N PRO A 25 2.26 -3.75 2.57
CA PRO A 25 1.67 -4.83 1.78
C PRO A 25 2.20 -4.85 0.34
N ARG A 26 1.99 -5.95 -0.41
CA ARG A 26 2.32 -6.01 -1.86
C ARG A 26 1.24 -5.39 -2.74
N THR A 27 -0.01 -5.61 -2.38
CA THR A 27 -1.18 -5.03 -3.05
C THR A 27 -2.18 -4.62 -1.99
N VAL A 28 -2.81 -3.46 -2.15
CA VAL A 28 -3.79 -2.97 -1.20
C VAL A 28 -4.81 -2.07 -1.91
N THR A 29 -6.08 -2.22 -1.52
CA THR A 29 -7.16 -1.34 -1.94
C THR A 29 -7.67 -0.58 -0.72
N LYS A 30 -7.85 0.73 -0.87
CA LYS A 30 -8.33 1.64 0.16
C LYS A 30 -9.38 2.58 -0.40
N GLU A 31 -10.20 3.16 0.46
CA GLU A 31 -11.14 4.21 0.09
C GLU A 31 -10.54 5.60 0.31
N THR A 32 -11.05 6.59 -0.41
CA THR A 32 -10.69 8.00 -0.19
C THR A 32 -10.91 8.39 1.28
N GLY A 33 -9.93 9.10 1.87
CA GLY A 33 -9.96 9.52 3.26
C GLY A 33 -9.31 8.53 4.24
N GLU A 34 -9.18 7.25 3.88
CA GLU A 34 -8.45 6.28 4.69
C GLU A 34 -6.94 6.60 4.78
N SER A 35 -6.21 5.85 5.60
CA SER A 35 -4.75 5.89 5.67
C SER A 35 -4.14 4.54 5.28
N LEU A 36 -2.93 4.58 4.72
CA LEU A 36 -2.11 3.40 4.45
C LEU A 36 -0.78 3.53 5.20
N THR A 37 -0.26 2.43 5.72
CA THR A 37 1.13 2.33 6.16
C THR A 37 1.83 1.24 5.35
N ILE A 38 2.92 1.60 4.70
CA ILE A 38 3.80 0.68 3.96
C ILE A 38 5.04 0.47 4.81
N ASN A 39 5.36 -0.78 5.12
CA ASN A 39 6.54 -1.15 5.91
C ASN A 39 7.63 -1.69 4.99
N CYS A 40 8.88 -1.45 5.37
CA CYS A 40 10.07 -1.88 4.66
C CYS A 40 11.10 -2.39 5.68
N VAL A 41 11.63 -3.59 5.47
CA VAL A 41 12.70 -4.16 6.31
C VAL A 41 13.80 -4.68 5.41
N VAL A 42 15.04 -4.23 5.65
CA VAL A 42 16.22 -4.73 4.95
C VAL A 42 16.81 -5.90 5.74
N ARG A 43 17.03 -7.03 5.07
CA ARG A 43 17.55 -8.29 5.63
C ARG A 43 18.76 -8.78 4.86
N ASP A 44 19.44 -9.76 5.43
CA ASP A 44 20.52 -10.50 4.75
C ASP A 44 21.66 -9.56 4.32
N THR A 45 22.03 -8.65 5.23
CA THR A 45 23.10 -7.67 5.03
C THR A 45 23.76 -7.31 6.35
N ASP A 46 25.08 -7.24 6.35
CA ASP A 46 25.87 -6.71 7.47
C ASP A 46 26.05 -5.19 7.39
N CYS A 47 25.46 -4.56 6.37
CA CYS A 47 25.70 -3.16 6.08
C CYS A 47 24.80 -2.25 6.90
N THR A 48 25.30 -1.06 7.20
CA THR A 48 24.58 -0.07 8.00
C THR A 48 23.70 0.77 7.09
N LEU A 49 22.40 0.81 7.39
CA LEU A 49 21.46 1.71 6.74
C LEU A 49 21.74 3.14 7.21
N THR A 50 21.98 4.07 6.27
CA THR A 50 22.33 5.47 6.59
C THR A 50 21.22 6.45 6.25
N SER A 51 20.47 6.17 5.19
CA SER A 51 19.30 6.97 4.81
C SER A 51 18.29 6.14 4.03
N THR A 52 17.06 6.64 3.98
CA THR A 52 15.92 6.03 3.32
C THR A 52 15.35 6.99 2.29
N TYR A 53 14.65 6.44 1.31
CA TYR A 53 13.89 7.21 0.34
C TYR A 53 12.66 6.45 -0.09
N TRP A 54 11.70 7.16 -0.65
CA TRP A 54 10.47 6.57 -1.19
C TRP A 54 10.25 7.08 -2.59
N SER A 55 9.73 6.20 -3.44
CA SER A 55 9.37 6.54 -4.81
C SER A 55 7.99 6.00 -5.15
N ARG A 56 7.35 6.63 -6.12
CA ARG A 56 6.04 6.23 -6.62
C ARG A 56 5.99 6.35 -8.13
N THR A 57 5.45 5.31 -8.76
CA THR A 57 4.94 5.34 -10.12
C THR A 57 3.43 5.47 -10.05
N LYS A 58 2.88 6.61 -10.48
CA LYS A 58 1.42 6.83 -10.48
C LYS A 58 0.73 5.82 -11.40
N LEU A 59 -0.51 5.46 -11.08
CA LEU A 59 -1.33 4.62 -11.95
C LEU A 59 -1.43 5.26 -13.35
N GLY A 60 -1.14 4.48 -14.40
CA GLY A 60 -1.12 4.97 -15.78
C GLY A 60 0.14 5.74 -16.20
N SER A 61 1.14 5.86 -15.33
CA SER A 61 2.43 6.49 -15.67
C SER A 61 3.54 5.44 -15.79
N LEU A 62 4.53 5.71 -16.65
CA LEU A 62 5.79 4.95 -16.72
C LEU A 62 6.90 5.57 -15.85
N ASN A 63 6.70 6.79 -15.38
CA ASN A 63 7.73 7.55 -14.69
C ASN A 63 7.63 7.34 -13.17
N GLU A 64 8.67 6.74 -12.62
CA GLU A 64 8.89 6.66 -11.18
C GLU A 64 9.44 8.00 -10.67
N ARG A 65 8.88 8.53 -9.58
CA ARG A 65 9.34 9.79 -8.97
C ARG A 65 9.55 9.63 -7.47
N PHE A 66 10.57 10.30 -6.94
CA PHE A 66 10.78 10.38 -5.49
C PHE A 66 9.64 11.12 -4.81
N ILE A 67 9.32 10.68 -3.59
CA ILE A 67 8.32 11.25 -2.72
C ILE A 67 9.05 12.13 -1.72
N SER A 68 8.72 13.42 -1.69
CA SER A 68 9.16 14.31 -0.61
C SER A 68 8.37 14.00 0.65
N ILE A 69 9.08 13.67 1.74
CA ILE A 69 8.47 13.45 3.05
C ILE A 69 7.97 14.78 3.62
N GLY A 70 6.76 14.76 4.20
CA GLY A 70 6.08 15.94 4.72
C GLY A 70 4.58 15.94 4.41
N GLY A 71 3.83 16.75 5.16
CA GLY A 71 2.38 16.87 5.01
C GLY A 71 1.66 15.54 5.29
N ARG A 72 1.03 14.96 4.26
CA ARG A 72 0.30 13.67 4.37
C ARG A 72 1.22 12.44 4.40
N TYR A 73 2.49 12.60 4.03
CA TYR A 73 3.48 11.53 3.97
C TYR A 73 4.39 11.62 5.19
N VAL A 74 4.28 10.65 6.09
CA VAL A 74 5.07 10.58 7.34
C VAL A 74 5.94 9.34 7.31
N GLU A 75 7.25 9.53 7.45
CA GLU A 75 8.20 8.43 7.55
C GLU A 75 8.54 8.13 9.02
N THR A 76 8.75 6.86 9.33
CA THR A 76 9.34 6.41 10.59
C THR A 76 10.51 5.50 10.26
N VAL A 77 11.68 5.79 10.83
CA VAL A 77 12.93 5.08 10.51
C VAL A 77 13.55 4.51 11.78
N ASN A 78 13.92 3.24 11.75
CA ASN A 78 14.78 2.60 12.72
C ASN A 78 16.01 2.04 11.99
N LEU A 79 17.13 2.77 12.09
CA LEU A 79 18.38 2.41 11.44
C LEU A 79 18.99 1.12 12.03
N GLY A 80 18.84 0.90 13.34
CA GLY A 80 19.40 -0.25 14.04
C GLY A 80 18.77 -1.57 13.59
N SER A 81 17.44 -1.60 13.45
CA SER A 81 16.72 -2.76 12.90
C SER A 81 16.58 -2.73 11.38
N LYS A 82 17.18 -1.75 10.69
CA LYS A 82 17.11 -1.54 9.24
C LYS A 82 15.66 -1.58 8.72
N SER A 83 14.74 -1.03 9.52
CA SER A 83 13.31 -1.06 9.27
C SER A 83 12.73 0.34 9.25
N PHE A 84 11.85 0.61 8.31
CA PHE A 84 11.25 1.92 8.14
C PHE A 84 9.87 1.79 7.49
N SER A 85 9.04 2.81 7.66
CA SER A 85 7.67 2.80 7.16
C SER A 85 7.23 4.16 6.64
N LEU A 86 6.39 4.15 5.62
CA LEU A 86 5.70 5.33 5.10
C LEU A 86 4.22 5.25 5.44
N ARG A 87 3.72 6.20 6.22
CA ARG A 87 2.30 6.42 6.44
C ARG A 87 1.80 7.51 5.50
N ILE A 88 0.74 7.21 4.76
CA ILE A 88 0.03 8.15 3.88
C ILE A 88 -1.35 8.37 4.50
N SER A 89 -1.61 9.59 4.98
CA SER A 89 -2.90 9.97 5.55
C SER A 89 -3.84 10.57 4.52
N VAL A 90 -5.16 10.45 4.74
CA VAL A 90 -6.20 11.08 3.92
C VAL A 90 -5.97 10.77 2.44
N LEU A 91 -6.01 9.47 2.12
CA LEU A 91 -5.78 8.95 0.78
C LEU A 91 -6.73 9.58 -0.23
N ARG A 92 -6.23 9.80 -1.44
CA ARG A 92 -6.99 10.36 -2.55
C ARG A 92 -6.85 9.47 -3.77
N VAL A 93 -7.78 9.56 -4.72
CA VAL A 93 -7.78 8.71 -5.93
C VAL A 93 -6.46 8.85 -6.70
N GLU A 94 -5.90 10.06 -6.76
CA GLU A 94 -4.62 10.36 -7.41
C GLU A 94 -3.39 9.78 -6.70
N ASP A 95 -3.54 9.26 -5.48
CA ASP A 95 -2.47 8.56 -4.77
C ASP A 95 -2.31 7.11 -5.23
N SER A 96 -3.21 6.61 -6.08
CA SER A 96 -3.10 5.28 -6.69
C SER A 96 -1.82 5.13 -7.52
N GLY A 97 -1.18 3.97 -7.39
CA GLY A 97 0.08 3.69 -8.06
C GLY A 97 0.92 2.67 -7.30
N THR A 98 2.15 2.48 -7.76
CA THR A 98 3.11 1.55 -7.15
C THR A 98 4.14 2.34 -6.35
N TYR A 99 4.22 2.06 -5.05
CA TYR A 99 5.18 2.68 -4.14
C TYR A 99 6.37 1.75 -3.91
N LYS A 100 7.58 2.28 -3.85
CA LYS A 100 8.78 1.52 -3.48
C LYS A 100 9.52 2.23 -2.36
N CYS A 101 9.94 1.46 -1.36
CA CYS A 101 10.81 1.91 -0.27
C CYS A 101 12.26 1.66 -0.66
N GLY A 102 13.19 2.59 -0.45
CA GLY A 102 14.62 2.44 -0.76
C GLY A 102 15.51 2.94 0.36
N GLY A 103 16.80 2.61 0.29
CA GLY A 103 17.77 3.09 1.27
C GLY A 103 19.22 3.00 0.81
N TYR A 104 20.05 3.87 1.37
CA TYR A 104 21.49 3.88 1.18
C TYR A 104 22.16 3.12 2.32
N MET A 105 23.13 2.27 1.98
CA MET A 105 23.86 1.45 2.95
C MET A 105 25.37 1.55 2.77
N ILE A 106 26.10 1.54 3.89
CA ILE A 106 27.57 1.56 3.93
C ILE A 106 28.11 0.31 4.65
N GLY A 107 29.22 -0.23 4.15
CA GLY A 107 29.97 -1.31 4.80
C GLY A 107 30.96 -0.80 5.83
N TYR A 108 31.50 -1.70 6.64
CA TYR A 108 32.46 -1.39 7.71
C TYR A 108 33.80 -0.83 7.19
N SER A 109 34.19 -1.15 5.96
CA SER A 109 35.37 -0.59 5.28
C SER A 109 35.12 0.78 4.63
N GLY A 110 33.91 1.34 4.74
CA GLY A 110 33.50 2.53 4.00
C GLY A 110 33.08 2.25 2.55
N ASP A 111 33.22 0.99 2.09
CA ASP A 111 32.76 0.58 0.77
C ASP A 111 31.22 0.55 0.71
N ARG A 112 30.65 0.97 -0.42
CA ARG A 112 29.21 0.79 -0.67
C ARG A 112 28.92 -0.70 -0.77
N CYS A 113 28.02 -1.20 0.06
CA CYS A 113 27.59 -2.60 0.07
C CYS A 113 26.69 -3.00 -1.10
N SER A 114 27.04 -2.56 -2.31
CA SER A 114 26.21 -2.54 -3.52
C SER A 114 25.04 -1.57 -3.46
N GLU A 115 24.99 -0.73 -4.49
CA GLU A 115 23.83 0.06 -4.89
C GLU A 115 22.86 -0.93 -5.55
N TYR A 116 21.83 -1.36 -4.81
CA TYR A 116 20.80 -2.22 -5.39
C TYR A 116 20.18 -1.54 -6.60
N ASN A 117 19.97 -2.29 -7.68
CA ASN A 117 19.02 -1.92 -8.72
C ASN A 117 17.61 -1.98 -8.13
N TRP A 118 17.25 -0.91 -7.42
CA TRP A 118 15.95 -0.74 -6.77
C TRP A 118 14.79 -0.68 -7.77
N SER A 119 15.13 -0.43 -9.03
CA SER A 119 14.25 -0.38 -10.19
C SER A 119 13.46 -1.68 -10.40
N GLU A 120 14.03 -2.86 -10.15
CA GLU A 120 13.41 -4.15 -10.46
C GLU A 120 12.54 -4.74 -9.33
N ARG A 121 12.54 -4.13 -8.13
CA ARG A 121 11.79 -4.69 -7.00
C ARG A 121 10.27 -4.48 -7.15
N PRO A 122 9.44 -5.50 -6.89
CA PRO A 122 8.00 -5.31 -6.79
C PRO A 122 7.70 -4.43 -5.56
N GLY A 123 7.00 -3.33 -5.76
CA GLY A 123 6.60 -2.40 -4.70
C GLY A 123 5.28 -2.78 -4.02
N THR A 124 4.59 -1.76 -3.49
CA THR A 124 3.20 -1.83 -3.01
C THR A 124 2.30 -1.23 -4.08
N ALA A 125 1.47 -2.04 -4.71
CA ALA A 125 0.42 -1.57 -5.62
C ALA A 125 -0.79 -1.09 -4.80
N LEU A 126 -1.00 0.22 -4.76
CA LEU A 126 -2.14 0.85 -4.10
C LEU A 126 -3.21 1.25 -5.13
N THR A 127 -4.44 0.85 -4.88
CA THR A 127 -5.64 1.37 -5.55
C THR A 127 -6.50 2.11 -4.55
N VAL A 128 -6.76 3.39 -4.79
CA VAL A 128 -7.69 4.19 -3.98
C VAL A 128 -9.02 4.30 -4.72
N LYS A 129 -10.07 3.74 -4.15
CA LYS A 129 -11.43 3.86 -4.66
C LYS A 129 -12.01 5.21 -4.24
N PRO A 130 -12.76 5.91 -5.11
CA PRO A 130 -13.60 7.02 -4.68
C PRO A 130 -14.48 6.54 -3.53
N GLY A 131 -14.55 7.32 -2.45
CA GLY A 131 -15.56 7.07 -1.42
C GLY A 131 -16.95 7.18 -2.05
N VAL A 132 -17.89 6.37 -1.59
CA VAL A 132 -19.30 6.57 -1.96
C VAL A 132 -19.71 7.93 -1.41
N GLN A 133 -19.99 8.89 -2.29
CA GLN A 133 -20.59 10.15 -1.85
C GLN A 133 -21.94 9.81 -1.23
N PRO A 134 -22.23 10.25 0.01
CA PRO A 134 -23.56 10.08 0.57
C PRO A 134 -24.55 10.79 -0.34
N SER A 135 -25.42 10.01 -1.00
CA SER A 135 -26.52 10.56 -1.78
C SER A 135 -27.65 10.97 -0.84
N PRO A 136 -28.30 12.12 -1.06
CA PRO A 136 -29.51 12.46 -0.34
C PRO A 136 -30.53 11.32 -0.50
N PRO A 137 -31.21 10.88 0.58
CA PRO A 137 -32.21 9.84 0.47
C PRO A 137 -33.35 10.28 -0.45
N VAL A 138 -33.84 9.36 -1.27
CA VAL A 138 -35.06 9.54 -2.02
C VAL A 138 -36.23 9.16 -1.12
N ILE A 139 -37.11 10.13 -0.87
CA ILE A 139 -38.34 9.94 -0.09
C ILE A 139 -39.50 9.73 -1.06
N SER A 140 -40.15 8.57 -0.97
CA SER A 140 -41.34 8.24 -1.75
C SER A 140 -42.53 8.02 -0.83
N LEU A 141 -43.58 8.82 -0.98
CA LEU A 141 -44.86 8.62 -0.31
C LEU A 141 -45.75 7.75 -1.19
N LEU A 142 -46.06 6.56 -0.70
CA LEU A 142 -47.00 5.63 -1.33
C LEU A 142 -48.30 5.67 -0.54
N TYR A 143 -49.41 5.82 -1.23
CA TYR A 143 -50.74 5.61 -0.67
C TYR A 143 -51.34 4.37 -1.30
N SER A 144 -51.83 3.46 -0.45
CA SER A 144 -52.69 2.38 -0.89
C SER A 144 -54.09 2.75 -0.44
N ALA A 145 -54.94 3.08 -1.42
CA ALA A 145 -56.36 3.23 -1.22
C ALA A 145 -57.04 2.35 -2.25
N THR A 146 -57.13 1.05 -1.98
CA THR A 146 -58.07 0.21 -2.71
C THR A 146 -59.50 0.67 -2.41
N GLU A 147 -60.44 0.45 -3.33
CA GLU A 147 -61.85 0.85 -3.12
C GLU A 147 -62.43 0.26 -1.83
N GLU A 148 -61.99 -0.95 -1.46
CA GLU A 148 -62.31 -1.65 -0.21
C GLU A 148 -61.85 -0.89 1.05
N GLN A 149 -60.66 -0.27 1.03
CA GLN A 149 -60.15 0.52 2.17
C GLN A 149 -60.89 1.86 2.29
N ARG A 150 -61.28 2.46 1.16
CA ARG A 150 -62.09 3.69 1.15
C ARG A 150 -63.46 3.50 1.81
N GLY A 151 -64.06 2.33 1.66
CA GLY A 151 -65.35 1.97 2.29
C GLY A 151 -65.26 1.80 3.82
N ASN A 152 -64.08 1.45 4.36
CA ASN A 152 -63.88 1.16 5.78
C ASN A 152 -63.39 2.36 6.61
N GLY A 153 -63.24 3.55 6.00
CA GLY A 153 -62.84 4.78 6.69
C GLY A 153 -61.38 4.81 7.16
N PHE A 154 -60.54 3.87 6.68
CA PHE A 154 -59.13 3.76 7.07
C PHE A 154 -58.23 3.82 5.82
N VAL A 155 -57.16 4.62 5.89
CA VAL A 155 -56.18 4.77 4.79
C VAL A 155 -54.78 4.51 5.34
N GLN A 156 -53.99 3.73 4.60
CA GLN A 156 -52.59 3.48 4.95
C GLN A 156 -51.65 4.35 4.09
N LEU A 157 -50.79 5.10 4.76
CA LEU A 157 -49.69 5.85 4.16
C LEU A 157 -48.39 5.11 4.42
N ILE A 158 -47.59 4.90 3.37
CA ILE A 158 -46.28 4.26 3.45
C ILE A 158 -45.23 5.27 3.01
N CYS A 159 -44.27 5.55 3.88
CA CYS A 159 -43.10 6.37 3.56
C CYS A 159 -41.92 5.44 3.29
N LEU A 160 -41.46 5.39 2.04
CA LEU A 160 -40.28 4.64 1.64
C LEU A 160 -39.09 5.60 1.54
N ILE A 161 -38.07 5.35 2.36
CA ILE A 161 -36.78 6.04 2.30
C ILE A 161 -35.82 5.08 1.60
N SER A 162 -35.30 5.45 0.43
CA SER A 162 -34.41 4.60 -0.36
C SER A 162 -33.27 5.39 -1.00
N GLY A 163 -32.30 4.71 -1.61
CA GLY A 163 -31.20 5.35 -2.33
C GLY A 163 -30.20 6.12 -1.45
N TYR A 164 -30.04 5.74 -0.19
CA TYR A 164 -29.02 6.28 0.72
C TYR A 164 -27.88 5.27 0.90
N TYR A 165 -26.65 5.80 1.04
CA TYR A 165 -25.42 5.09 1.41
C TYR A 165 -24.66 5.92 2.44
#